data_AF-A0A942IDT7-F1
#
_entry.id   AF-A0A942IDT7-F1
#
_cell.length_a   1.000
_cell.length_b   1.000
_cell.length_c   1.000
_cell.angle_alpha   90.00
_cell.angle_beta   90.00
_cell.angle_gamma   90.00
#
_symmetry.space_group_name_H-M   'P 1'
#
loop_
_entity.id
_entity.type
_entity.pdbx_description
1 polymer ?
#
loop_
_entity_poly.entity_id
_entity_poly.type
_entity_poly.pdbx_seq_one_letter_code
_entity_poly.pdbx_strand_id
1 'polypeptide(L)'
;MRYSIILVTLFFGGCINHVANVSEGVRNERDLALEEFHIELGDLRHAAQAQKVEIQLLQERIRDQEMIAENANKHRNRSDSLTGQLVALEKKITLLERQQDRILNDLKLLNTHYEQTGNNLHNLQNRFSALQTQIEHHASRLHDIQQLKTTLTHVSRVISEQSSPTKESKRYRVKAGDNLEKIAKQNNLSVHQLKKINQLNDDRIFSGQELLIDHDAP
;
A
#
# COMPACT_ATOMS: atom_id res chain seq x y z
N MET A 1 -103.20 72.78 96.87
CA MET A 1 -101.79 72.86 97.33
C MET A 1 -101.18 71.46 97.32
N ARG A 2 -99.98 71.31 96.77
CA ARG A 2 -99.07 70.15 96.82
C ARG A 2 -99.25 68.99 95.81
N TYR A 3 -100.45 68.47 95.53
CA TYR A 3 -100.54 67.23 94.71
C TYR A 3 -100.35 67.41 93.18
N SER A 4 -100.72 68.55 92.59
CA SER A 4 -100.65 68.74 91.12
C SER A 4 -99.25 69.11 90.60
N ILE A 5 -98.43 69.81 91.39
CA ILE A 5 -97.03 70.14 91.01
C ILE A 5 -96.12 68.91 91.13
N ILE A 6 -96.37 68.04 92.12
CA ILE A 6 -95.62 66.78 92.31
C ILE A 6 -95.89 65.80 91.15
N LEU A 7 -97.12 65.78 90.61
CA LEU A 7 -97.45 64.90 89.48
C LEU A 7 -96.72 65.30 88.19
N VAL A 8 -96.60 66.61 87.92
CA VAL A 8 -95.91 67.12 86.72
C VAL A 8 -94.40 66.94 86.82
N THR A 9 -93.80 67.11 88.01
CA THR A 9 -92.35 66.86 88.19
C THR A 9 -91.99 65.38 88.18
N LEU A 10 -92.85 64.48 88.67
CA LEU A 10 -92.65 63.03 88.54
C LEU A 10 -92.82 62.55 87.09
N PHE A 11 -93.74 63.13 86.33
CA PHE A 11 -93.91 62.78 84.90
C PHE A 11 -92.73 63.29 84.05
N PHE A 12 -92.29 64.53 84.25
CA PHE A 12 -91.10 65.05 83.55
C PHE A 12 -89.81 64.35 83.99
N GLY A 13 -89.64 64.03 85.27
CA GLY A 13 -88.50 63.25 85.78
C GLY A 13 -88.47 61.82 85.24
N GLY A 14 -89.64 61.17 85.13
CA GLY A 14 -89.78 59.85 84.51
C GLY A 14 -89.49 59.85 83.01
N CYS A 15 -89.93 60.88 82.28
CA CYS A 15 -89.60 61.03 80.86
C CYS A 15 -88.11 61.32 80.63
N ILE A 16 -87.47 62.16 81.45
CA ILE A 16 -86.02 62.42 81.34
C ILE A 16 -85.22 61.15 81.66
N ASN A 17 -85.63 60.38 82.68
CA ASN A 17 -84.95 59.13 83.03
C ASN A 17 -85.19 58.01 82.00
N HIS A 18 -86.37 57.95 81.38
CA HIS A 18 -86.67 57.02 80.30
C HIS A 18 -85.92 57.39 79.01
N VAL A 19 -85.86 58.68 78.65
CA VAL A 19 -85.07 59.17 77.51
C VAL A 19 -83.57 58.98 77.74
N ALA A 20 -83.09 59.17 78.96
CA ALA A 20 -81.70 58.87 79.33
C ALA A 20 -81.41 57.36 79.22
N ASN A 21 -82.25 56.48 79.78
CA ASN A 21 -82.10 55.03 79.67
C ASN A 21 -82.20 54.52 78.22
N VAL A 22 -83.10 55.07 77.40
CA VAL A 22 -83.21 54.72 75.98
C VAL A 22 -81.99 55.23 75.20
N SER A 23 -81.49 56.44 75.51
CA SER A 23 -80.27 56.97 74.90
C SER A 23 -79.01 56.22 75.34
N GLU A 24 -78.98 55.68 76.56
CA GLU A 24 -77.88 54.89 77.11
C GLU A 24 -77.91 53.46 76.57
N GLY A 25 -79.10 52.86 76.42
CA GLY A 25 -79.28 51.57 75.73
C GLY A 25 -78.92 51.62 74.25
N VAL A 26 -79.34 52.66 73.52
CA VAL A 26 -78.95 52.89 72.12
C VAL A 26 -77.46 53.21 71.98
N ARG A 27 -76.84 53.85 72.98
CA ARG A 27 -75.38 54.01 73.04
C ARG A 27 -74.67 52.68 73.23
N ASN A 28 -75.12 51.86 74.18
CA ASN A 28 -74.53 50.55 74.44
C ASN A 28 -74.65 49.59 73.25
N GLU A 29 -75.79 49.57 72.53
CA GLU A 29 -75.95 48.77 71.30
C GLU A 29 -75.04 49.26 70.16
N ARG A 30 -74.88 50.59 70.03
CA ARG A 30 -73.95 51.19 69.07
C ARG A 30 -72.49 50.87 69.41
N ASP A 31 -72.14 50.91 70.68
CA ASP A 31 -70.80 50.60 71.15
C ASP A 31 -70.47 49.11 70.98
N LEU A 32 -71.45 48.20 71.18
CA LEU A 32 -71.30 46.77 70.87
C LEU A 32 -71.09 46.51 69.37
N ALA A 33 -71.90 47.16 68.51
CA ALA A 33 -71.78 47.01 67.06
C ALA A 33 -70.46 47.58 66.52
N LEU A 34 -69.94 48.64 67.15
CA LEU A 34 -68.62 49.20 66.84
C LEU A 34 -67.50 48.25 67.24
N GLU A 35 -67.63 47.58 68.39
CA GLU A 35 -66.65 46.58 68.86
C GLU A 35 -66.65 45.33 67.96
N GLU A 36 -67.83 44.83 67.57
CA GLU A 36 -67.97 43.71 66.62
C GLU A 36 -67.34 44.06 65.26
N PHE A 37 -67.61 45.27 64.75
CA PHE A 37 -66.99 45.77 63.53
C PHE A 37 -65.47 45.94 63.66
N HIS A 38 -64.96 46.34 64.83
CA HIS A 38 -63.52 46.41 65.11
C HIS A 38 -62.85 45.03 65.14
N ILE A 39 -63.54 44.02 65.67
CA ILE A 39 -63.07 42.63 65.66
C ILE A 39 -63.02 42.12 64.21
N GLU A 40 -64.09 42.28 63.42
CA GLU A 40 -64.11 41.88 62.01
C GLU A 40 -63.03 42.61 61.19
N LEU A 41 -62.81 43.90 61.43
CA LEU A 41 -61.71 44.65 60.81
C LEU A 41 -60.33 44.16 61.26
N GLY A 42 -60.20 43.75 62.52
CA GLY A 42 -58.99 43.13 63.06
C GLY A 42 -58.67 41.80 62.38
N ASP A 43 -59.67 40.92 62.25
CA ASP A 43 -59.55 39.63 61.58
C ASP A 43 -59.23 39.79 60.10
N LEU A 44 -59.91 40.71 59.40
CA LEU A 44 -59.63 41.01 58.00
C LEU A 44 -58.21 41.58 57.82
N ARG A 45 -57.73 42.41 58.74
CA ARG A 45 -56.35 42.92 58.74
C ARG A 45 -55.33 41.80 58.95
N HIS A 46 -55.61 40.86 59.86
CA HIS A 46 -54.74 39.70 60.06
C HIS A 46 -54.72 38.78 58.83
N ALA A 47 -55.88 38.53 58.21
CA ALA A 47 -55.98 37.75 56.98
C ALA A 47 -55.23 38.42 55.81
N ALA A 48 -55.40 39.74 55.64
CA ALA A 48 -54.67 40.51 54.63
C ALA A 48 -53.15 40.50 54.86
N GLN A 49 -52.72 40.55 56.12
CA GLN A 49 -51.30 40.47 56.47
C GLN A 49 -50.73 39.06 56.23
N ALA A 50 -51.50 38.00 56.52
CA ALA A 50 -51.12 36.62 56.21
C ALA A 50 -50.97 36.42 54.70
N GLN A 51 -51.95 36.89 53.91
CA GLN A 51 -51.88 36.85 52.44
C GLN A 51 -50.69 37.65 51.91
N LYS A 52 -50.37 38.80 52.50
CA LYS A 52 -49.20 39.59 52.12
C LYS A 52 -47.89 38.82 52.32
N VAL A 53 -47.75 38.11 53.43
CA VAL A 53 -46.57 37.26 53.70
C VAL A 53 -46.50 36.10 52.70
N GLU A 54 -47.63 35.47 52.40
CA GLU A 54 -47.70 34.39 51.41
C GLU A 54 -47.30 34.87 50.01
N ILE A 55 -47.78 36.04 49.58
CA ILE A 55 -47.39 36.66 48.31
C ILE A 55 -45.88 36.93 48.28
N GLN A 56 -45.30 37.45 49.36
CA GLN A 56 -43.86 37.67 49.45
C GLN A 56 -43.06 36.38 49.32
N LEU A 57 -43.49 35.30 49.99
CA LEU A 57 -42.86 33.99 49.88
C LEU A 57 -42.95 33.43 48.46
N LEU A 58 -44.11 33.58 47.81
CA LEU A 58 -44.31 33.16 46.43
C LEU A 58 -43.42 33.96 45.46
N GLN A 59 -43.24 35.26 45.70
CA GLN A 59 -42.35 36.10 44.89
C GLN A 59 -40.87 35.70 45.02
N GLU A 60 -40.41 35.38 46.23
CA GLU A 60 -39.06 34.81 46.43
C GLU A 60 -38.91 33.49 45.67
N ARG A 61 -39.90 32.60 45.80
CA ARG A 61 -39.89 31.30 45.11
C ARG A 61 -39.87 31.43 43.60
N ILE A 62 -40.60 32.40 43.03
CA ILE A 62 -40.58 32.70 41.59
C ILE A 62 -39.19 33.18 41.17
N ARG A 63 -38.58 34.10 41.92
CA ARG A 63 -37.21 34.58 41.63
C ARG A 63 -36.18 33.46 41.65
N ASP A 64 -36.25 32.56 42.62
CA ASP A 64 -35.38 31.38 42.66
C ASP A 64 -35.60 30.48 41.44
N GLN A 65 -36.85 30.26 41.05
CA GLN A 65 -37.19 29.46 39.86
C GLN A 65 -36.71 30.10 38.56
N GLU A 66 -36.78 31.43 38.43
CA GLU A 66 -36.27 32.17 37.26
C GLU A 66 -34.75 32.02 37.15
N MET A 67 -34.01 32.15 38.25
CA MET A 67 -32.56 31.91 38.25
C MET A 67 -32.21 30.46 37.86
N ILE A 68 -32.98 29.48 38.36
CA ILE A 68 -32.78 28.07 37.99
C ILE A 68 -33.03 27.87 36.49
N ALA A 69 -34.10 28.47 35.95
CA ALA A 69 -34.45 28.38 34.53
C ALA A 69 -33.38 29.02 33.63
N GLU A 70 -32.83 30.17 34.01
CA GLU A 70 -31.76 30.83 33.27
C GLU A 70 -30.47 29.99 33.24
N ASN A 71 -30.07 29.46 34.41
CA ASN A 71 -28.93 28.55 34.49
C ASN A 71 -29.14 27.29 33.64
N ALA A 72 -30.33 26.69 33.68
CA ALA A 72 -30.67 25.54 32.85
C ALA A 72 -30.58 25.86 31.35
N ASN A 73 -31.04 27.03 30.91
CA ASN A 73 -30.90 27.49 29.53
C ASN A 73 -29.44 27.66 29.12
N LYS A 74 -28.58 28.20 29.99
CA LYS A 74 -27.14 28.31 29.73
C LYS A 74 -26.49 26.94 29.56
N HIS A 75 -26.85 25.98 30.41
CA HIS A 75 -26.40 24.60 30.29
C HIS A 75 -26.88 23.94 29.00
N ARG A 76 -28.14 24.17 28.61
CA ARG A 76 -28.71 23.69 27.34
C ARG A 76 -27.95 24.23 26.13
N ASN A 77 -27.71 25.53 26.05
CA ASN A 77 -26.96 26.14 24.94
C ASN A 77 -25.54 25.57 24.82
N ARG A 78 -24.86 25.34 25.97
CA ARG A 78 -23.56 24.66 25.99
C ARG A 78 -23.66 23.22 25.50
N SER A 79 -24.70 22.50 25.90
CA SER A 79 -24.97 21.12 25.43
C SER A 79 -25.20 21.07 23.92
N ASP A 80 -25.96 22.00 23.36
CA ASP A 80 -26.23 22.07 21.92
C ASP A 80 -24.94 22.37 21.13
N SER A 81 -24.10 23.28 21.64
CA SER A 81 -22.78 23.58 21.06
C SER A 81 -21.85 22.36 21.09
N LEU A 82 -21.77 21.65 22.22
CA LEU A 82 -20.97 20.43 22.35
C LEU A 82 -21.47 19.32 21.42
N THR A 83 -22.79 19.16 21.30
CA THR A 83 -23.41 18.22 20.37
C THR A 83 -23.02 18.53 18.92
N GLY A 84 -23.04 19.82 18.53
CA GLY A 84 -22.58 20.24 17.21
C GLY A 84 -21.09 19.93 16.96
N GLN A 85 -20.23 20.13 17.96
CA GLN A 85 -18.82 19.77 17.89
C GLN A 85 -18.60 18.26 17.77
N LEU A 86 -19.35 17.44 18.51
CA LEU A 86 -19.30 15.98 18.42
C LEU A 86 -19.66 15.49 17.02
N VAL A 87 -20.74 16.00 16.42
CA VAL A 87 -21.12 15.65 15.05
C VAL A 87 -20.04 16.02 14.04
N ALA A 88 -19.37 17.17 14.22
CA ALA A 88 -18.25 17.57 13.36
C ALA A 88 -17.04 16.63 13.51
N LEU A 89 -16.74 16.20 14.74
CA LEU A 89 -15.67 15.25 15.03
C LEU A 89 -15.98 13.86 14.45
N GLU A 90 -17.20 13.38 14.56
CA GLU A 90 -17.64 12.11 13.95
C GLU A 90 -17.47 12.12 12.43
N LYS A 91 -17.84 13.23 11.77
CA LYS A 91 -17.58 13.41 10.33
C LYS A 91 -16.08 13.39 9.99
N LYS A 92 -15.24 13.93 10.87
CA LYS A 92 -13.79 13.91 10.69
C LYS A 92 -13.20 12.51 10.88
N ILE A 93 -13.70 11.75 11.87
CA ILE A 93 -13.30 10.36 12.12
C ILE A 93 -13.65 9.49 10.92
N THR A 94 -14.89 9.55 10.43
CA THR A 94 -15.31 8.76 9.25
C THR A 94 -14.52 9.11 7.99
N LEU A 95 -14.09 10.37 7.82
CA LEU A 95 -13.21 10.75 6.73
C LEU A 95 -11.80 10.14 6.87
N LEU A 96 -11.24 10.18 8.08
CA LEU A 96 -9.92 9.62 8.38
C LEU A 96 -9.91 8.10 8.19
N GLU A 97 -10.96 7.40 8.59
CA GLU A 97 -11.13 5.95 8.36
C GLU A 97 -11.10 5.62 6.86
N ARG A 98 -11.85 6.36 6.04
CA ARG A 98 -11.82 6.20 4.57
C ARG A 98 -10.46 6.54 3.95
N GLN A 99 -9.72 7.47 4.53
CA GLN A 99 -8.35 7.76 4.08
C GLN A 99 -7.41 6.61 4.44
N GLN A 100 -7.54 6.04 5.63
CA GLN A 100 -6.76 4.88 6.08
C GLN A 100 -7.01 3.65 5.19
N ASP A 101 -8.26 3.38 4.81
CA ASP A 101 -8.59 2.28 3.90
C ASP A 101 -7.95 2.44 2.52
N ARG A 102 -7.92 3.67 1.99
CA ARG A 102 -7.25 3.97 0.71
C ARG A 102 -5.75 3.72 0.81
N ILE A 103 -5.10 4.24 1.84
CA ILE A 103 -3.66 4.03 2.07
C ILE A 103 -3.35 2.54 2.21
N LEU A 104 -4.18 1.79 2.94
CA LEU A 104 -4.00 0.34 3.09
C LEU A 104 -4.06 -0.39 1.75
N ASN A 105 -4.99 0.00 0.86
CA ASN A 105 -5.10 -0.59 -0.46
C ASN A 105 -3.91 -0.23 -1.36
N ASP A 106 -3.47 1.03 -1.33
CA ASP A 106 -2.29 1.48 -2.08
C ASP A 106 -1.03 0.71 -1.63
N LEU A 107 -0.86 0.48 -0.33
CA LEU A 107 0.24 -0.31 0.22
C LEU A 107 0.18 -1.78 -0.22
N LYS A 108 -1.01 -2.39 -0.27
CA LYS A 108 -1.18 -3.75 -0.78
C LYS A 108 -0.77 -3.83 -2.25
N LEU A 109 -1.24 -2.89 -3.07
CA LEU A 109 -0.88 -2.82 -4.49
C LEU A 109 0.62 -2.62 -4.68
N LEU A 110 1.24 -1.74 -3.88
CA LEU A 110 2.68 -1.50 -3.90
C LEU A 110 3.46 -2.76 -3.54
N ASN A 111 3.02 -3.53 -2.54
CA ASN A 111 3.66 -4.79 -2.18
C ASN A 111 3.57 -5.81 -3.31
N THR A 112 2.43 -5.92 -3.99
CA THR A 112 2.29 -6.78 -5.18
C THR A 112 3.26 -6.37 -6.28
N HIS A 113 3.42 -5.07 -6.55
CA HIS A 113 4.40 -4.59 -7.52
C HIS A 113 5.85 -4.87 -7.10
N TYR A 114 6.16 -4.75 -5.80
CA TYR A 114 7.47 -5.10 -5.25
C TYR A 114 7.80 -6.58 -5.49
N GLU A 115 6.86 -7.48 -5.18
CA GLU A 115 7.02 -8.92 -5.40
C GLU A 115 7.18 -9.25 -6.90
N GLN A 116 6.35 -8.68 -7.77
CA GLN A 116 6.46 -8.85 -9.23
C GLN A 116 7.82 -8.37 -9.75
N THR A 117 8.29 -7.22 -9.25
CA THR A 117 9.59 -6.66 -9.64
C THR A 117 10.73 -7.57 -9.19
N GLY A 118 10.67 -8.10 -7.96
CA GLY A 118 11.62 -9.09 -7.46
C GLY A 118 11.67 -10.36 -8.32
N ASN A 119 10.49 -10.88 -8.71
CA ASN A 119 10.39 -12.05 -9.59
C ASN A 119 10.99 -11.78 -10.98
N ASN A 120 10.72 -10.61 -11.56
CA ASN A 120 11.29 -10.21 -12.84
C ASN A 120 12.82 -10.10 -12.77
N LEU A 121 13.35 -9.55 -11.68
CA LEU A 121 14.80 -9.44 -11.46
C LEU A 121 15.43 -10.83 -11.33
N HIS A 122 14.79 -11.74 -10.59
CA HIS A 122 15.25 -13.12 -10.47
C HIS A 122 15.28 -13.83 -11.84
N ASN A 123 14.23 -13.67 -12.66
CA ASN A 123 14.19 -14.21 -14.00
C ASN A 123 15.29 -13.65 -14.91
N LEU A 124 15.55 -12.34 -14.83
CA LEU A 124 16.66 -11.72 -15.55
C LEU A 124 18.01 -12.29 -15.09
N GLN A 125 18.21 -12.42 -13.78
CA GLN A 125 19.43 -12.99 -13.21
C GLN A 125 19.66 -14.43 -13.71
N ASN A 126 18.62 -15.26 -13.75
CA ASN A 126 18.71 -16.62 -14.28
C ASN A 126 19.11 -16.64 -15.78
N ARG A 127 18.54 -15.72 -16.57
CA ARG A 127 18.91 -15.57 -17.99
C ARG A 127 20.36 -15.11 -18.16
N PHE A 128 20.83 -14.18 -17.32
CA PHE A 128 22.22 -13.73 -17.32
C PHE A 128 23.17 -14.87 -16.97
N SER A 129 22.86 -15.67 -15.94
CA SER A 129 23.66 -16.84 -15.58
C SER A 129 23.75 -17.83 -16.75
N ALA A 130 22.64 -18.12 -17.42
CA ALA A 130 22.62 -19.01 -18.58
C ALA A 130 23.46 -18.47 -19.75
N LEU A 131 23.36 -17.17 -20.05
CA LEU A 131 24.18 -16.51 -21.06
C LEU A 131 25.67 -16.55 -20.71
N GLN A 132 26.01 -16.37 -19.44
CA GLN A 132 27.39 -16.45 -18.98
C GLN A 132 27.96 -17.86 -19.20
N THR A 133 27.21 -18.90 -18.85
CA THR A 133 27.63 -20.29 -19.10
C THR A 133 27.81 -20.56 -20.59
N GLN A 134 26.95 -20.01 -21.45
CA GLN A 134 27.10 -20.11 -22.90
C GLN A 134 28.38 -19.43 -23.40
N ILE A 135 28.69 -18.24 -22.89
CA ILE A 135 29.91 -17.51 -23.25
C ILE A 135 31.16 -18.31 -22.85
N GLU A 136 31.18 -18.88 -21.64
CA GLU A 136 32.27 -19.72 -21.16
C GLU A 136 32.46 -20.98 -22.04
N HIS A 137 31.37 -21.63 -22.41
CA HIS A 137 31.41 -22.76 -23.35
C HIS A 137 31.93 -22.35 -24.73
N HIS A 138 31.52 -21.19 -25.27
CA HIS A 138 32.03 -20.68 -26.54
C HIS A 138 33.52 -20.32 -26.47
N ALA A 139 33.98 -19.77 -25.35
CA ALA A 139 35.40 -19.50 -25.13
C ALA A 139 36.23 -20.79 -25.15
N SER A 140 35.73 -21.86 -24.53
CA SER A 140 36.37 -23.19 -24.58
C SER A 140 36.46 -23.72 -26.01
N ARG A 141 35.36 -23.67 -26.77
CA ARG A 141 35.36 -24.10 -28.19
C ARG A 141 36.33 -23.30 -29.05
N LEU A 142 36.48 -22.00 -28.80
CA LEU A 142 37.47 -21.18 -29.50
C LEU A 142 38.89 -21.61 -29.17
N HIS A 143 39.16 -22.01 -27.93
CA HIS A 143 40.45 -22.56 -27.53
C HIS A 143 40.76 -23.86 -28.28
N ASP A 144 39.79 -24.78 -28.37
CA ASP A 144 39.95 -26.04 -29.11
C ASP A 144 40.25 -25.78 -30.60
N ILE A 145 39.56 -24.82 -31.22
CA ILE A 145 39.81 -24.42 -32.62
C ILE A 145 41.23 -23.87 -32.79
N GLN A 146 41.74 -23.10 -31.83
CA GLN A 146 43.12 -22.61 -31.86
C GLN A 146 44.12 -23.77 -31.78
N GLN A 147 43.88 -24.78 -30.93
CA GLN A 147 44.71 -25.98 -30.88
C GLN A 147 44.66 -26.78 -32.18
N LEU A 148 43.47 -26.95 -32.78
CA LEU A 148 43.34 -27.63 -34.08
C LEU A 148 44.07 -26.88 -35.19
N LYS A 149 44.05 -25.54 -35.17
CA LYS A 149 44.81 -24.73 -36.13
C LYS A 149 46.31 -24.98 -36.00
N THR A 150 46.86 -25.00 -34.79
CA THR A 150 48.30 -25.23 -34.59
C THR A 150 48.70 -26.63 -35.03
N THR A 151 47.92 -27.66 -34.70
CA THR A 151 48.19 -29.03 -35.15
C THR A 151 48.13 -29.16 -36.68
N LEU A 152 47.12 -28.57 -37.34
CA LEU A 152 47.04 -28.52 -38.80
C LEU A 152 48.26 -27.84 -39.44
N THR A 153 48.73 -26.72 -38.88
CA THR A 153 49.94 -26.06 -39.40
C THR A 153 51.19 -26.92 -39.23
N HIS A 154 51.31 -27.66 -38.12
CA HIS A 154 52.40 -28.61 -37.90
C HIS A 154 52.35 -29.77 -38.89
N VAL A 155 51.16 -30.37 -39.10
CA VAL A 155 50.97 -31.48 -40.05
C VAL A 155 51.29 -31.05 -41.47
N SER A 156 50.81 -29.88 -41.90
CA SER A 156 51.13 -29.34 -43.24
C SER A 156 52.62 -29.16 -43.44
N ARG A 157 53.35 -28.65 -42.42
CA ARG A 157 54.80 -28.50 -42.48
C ARG A 157 55.51 -29.84 -42.65
N VAL A 158 55.12 -30.85 -41.86
CA VAL A 158 55.69 -32.20 -41.92
C VAL A 158 55.47 -32.85 -43.30
N ILE A 159 54.27 -32.71 -43.87
CA ILE A 159 53.97 -33.25 -45.21
C ILE A 159 54.85 -32.60 -46.28
N SER A 160 55.04 -31.27 -46.23
CA SER A 160 55.93 -30.57 -47.17
C SER A 160 57.41 -30.95 -47.01
N GLU A 161 57.84 -31.36 -45.82
CA GLU A 161 59.22 -31.81 -45.54
C GLU A 161 59.45 -33.29 -45.94
N GLN A 162 58.40 -34.11 -46.02
CA GLN A 162 58.50 -35.55 -46.34
C GLN A 162 58.31 -35.90 -47.82
N SER A 163 57.92 -34.96 -48.68
CA SER A 163 57.85 -35.19 -50.13
C SER A 163 59.23 -34.99 -50.78
N SER A 164 60.16 -35.93 -50.57
CA SER A 164 61.23 -36.16 -51.54
C SER A 164 60.64 -36.87 -52.76
N PRO A 165 60.95 -36.49 -54.01
CA PRO A 165 60.39 -37.16 -55.18
C PRO A 165 60.96 -38.59 -55.25
N THR A 166 60.20 -39.59 -54.81
CA THR A 166 60.49 -40.99 -55.13
C THR A 166 60.26 -41.18 -56.61
N LYS A 167 61.34 -41.13 -57.40
CA LYS A 167 61.34 -41.45 -58.83
C LYS A 167 60.96 -42.92 -59.00
N GLU A 168 59.86 -43.16 -59.70
CA GLU A 168 59.34 -44.51 -59.96
C GLU A 168 60.24 -45.25 -60.94
N SER A 169 60.73 -46.43 -60.55
CA SER A 169 61.29 -47.40 -61.49
C SER A 169 60.16 -48.04 -62.30
N LYS A 170 60.30 -48.10 -63.63
CA LYS A 170 59.26 -48.53 -64.56
C LYS A 170 59.63 -49.87 -65.20
N ARG A 171 58.72 -50.84 -65.26
CA ARG A 171 58.93 -52.08 -66.04
C ARG A 171 58.52 -51.89 -67.50
N TYR A 172 59.40 -52.24 -68.44
CA TYR A 172 59.18 -52.23 -69.88
C TYR A 172 59.16 -53.66 -70.42
N ARG A 173 58.13 -54.01 -71.21
CA ARG A 173 58.03 -55.33 -71.86
C ARG A 173 58.52 -55.25 -73.30
N VAL A 174 59.55 -56.02 -73.62
CA VAL A 174 60.19 -56.10 -74.93
C VAL A 174 59.20 -56.62 -75.97
N LYS A 175 59.10 -55.93 -77.12
CA LYS A 175 58.25 -56.31 -78.25
C LYS A 175 59.07 -56.87 -79.40
N ALA A 176 58.42 -57.60 -80.31
CA ALA A 176 59.09 -58.13 -81.50
C ALA A 176 59.67 -56.97 -82.34
N GLY A 177 60.98 -57.01 -82.60
CA GLY A 177 61.71 -55.95 -83.32
C GLY A 177 62.40 -54.91 -82.44
N ASP A 178 62.26 -55.00 -81.11
CA ASP A 178 63.01 -54.19 -80.16
C ASP A 178 64.48 -54.64 -80.06
N ASN A 179 65.35 -53.69 -79.74
CA ASN A 179 66.73 -53.94 -79.34
C ASN A 179 67.08 -53.04 -78.14
N LEU A 180 68.14 -53.38 -77.41
CA LEU A 180 68.52 -52.64 -76.20
C LEU A 180 68.81 -51.16 -76.48
N GLU A 181 69.38 -50.83 -77.63
CA GLU A 181 69.70 -49.45 -78.00
C GLU A 181 68.45 -48.58 -78.15
N LYS A 182 67.41 -49.08 -78.83
CA LYS A 182 66.12 -48.37 -78.96
C LYS A 182 65.46 -48.18 -77.61
N ILE A 183 65.42 -49.23 -76.78
CA ILE A 183 64.76 -49.18 -75.47
C ILE A 183 65.51 -48.22 -74.54
N ALA A 184 66.85 -48.32 -74.48
CA ALA A 184 67.67 -47.46 -73.65
C ALA A 184 67.53 -45.99 -74.08
N LYS A 185 67.62 -45.71 -75.39
CA LYS A 185 67.46 -44.35 -75.94
C LYS A 185 66.08 -43.76 -75.65
N GLN A 186 65.01 -44.54 -75.82
CA GLN A 186 63.64 -44.09 -75.52
C GLN A 186 63.43 -43.76 -74.04
N ASN A 187 64.20 -44.40 -73.16
CA ASN A 187 64.16 -44.18 -71.73
C ASN A 187 65.37 -43.39 -71.21
N ASN A 188 66.07 -42.64 -72.06
CA ASN A 188 67.23 -41.81 -71.67
C ASN A 188 68.30 -42.55 -70.83
N LEU A 189 68.50 -43.84 -71.08
CA LEU A 189 69.54 -44.67 -70.48
C LEU A 189 70.60 -45.02 -71.52
N SER A 190 71.83 -45.30 -71.07
CA SER A 190 72.80 -46.01 -71.90
C SER A 190 72.45 -47.50 -71.96
N VAL A 191 72.83 -48.18 -73.04
CA VAL A 191 72.71 -49.64 -73.16
C VAL A 191 73.43 -50.33 -71.99
N HIS A 192 74.60 -49.82 -71.60
CA HIS A 192 75.35 -50.34 -70.46
C HIS A 192 74.55 -50.25 -69.15
N GLN A 193 73.95 -49.10 -68.85
CA GLN A 193 73.10 -48.93 -67.66
C GLN A 193 71.91 -49.89 -67.71
N LEU A 194 71.20 -49.97 -68.85
CA LEU A 194 70.05 -50.86 -69.00
C LEU A 194 70.43 -52.33 -68.79
N LYS A 195 71.59 -52.75 -69.31
CA LYS A 195 72.14 -54.10 -69.10
C LYS A 195 72.51 -54.34 -67.64
N LYS A 196 73.14 -53.37 -66.97
CA LYS A 196 73.53 -53.47 -65.56
C LYS A 196 72.32 -53.63 -64.65
N ILE A 197 71.28 -52.81 -64.85
CA ILE A 197 70.01 -52.87 -64.09
C ILE A 197 69.35 -54.24 -64.23
N ASN A 198 69.38 -54.80 -65.44
CA ASN A 198 68.70 -56.05 -65.79
C ASN A 198 69.61 -57.28 -65.79
N GLN A 199 70.86 -57.15 -65.32
CA GLN A 199 71.86 -58.20 -65.24
C GLN A 199 72.06 -58.95 -66.58
N LEU A 200 72.05 -58.22 -67.69
CA LEU A 200 72.21 -58.77 -69.04
C LEU A 200 73.68 -58.84 -69.41
N ASN A 201 74.17 -60.04 -69.75
CA ASN A 201 75.57 -60.27 -70.14
C ASN A 201 75.83 -60.00 -71.63
N ASP A 202 74.80 -60.05 -72.47
CA ASP A 202 74.91 -59.89 -73.92
C ASP A 202 73.80 -58.94 -74.45
N ASP A 203 73.86 -58.56 -75.71
CA ASP A 203 72.92 -57.63 -76.34
C ASP A 203 71.62 -58.30 -76.82
N ARG A 204 71.48 -59.59 -76.55
CA ARG A 204 70.32 -60.41 -76.93
C ARG A 204 69.17 -60.22 -75.92
N ILE A 205 68.03 -59.79 -76.43
CA ILE A 205 66.76 -59.71 -75.70
C ILE A 205 65.66 -60.43 -76.47
N PHE A 206 64.68 -60.97 -75.74
CA PHE A 206 63.59 -61.74 -76.34
C PHE A 206 62.26 -60.99 -76.22
N SER A 207 61.42 -61.11 -77.26
CA SER A 207 60.05 -60.58 -77.20
C SER A 207 59.31 -61.21 -76.02
N GLY A 208 58.67 -60.36 -75.20
CA GLY A 208 57.97 -60.74 -73.98
C GLY A 208 58.81 -60.62 -72.70
N GLN A 209 60.13 -60.41 -72.80
CA GLN A 209 61.02 -60.17 -71.65
C GLN A 209 60.67 -58.84 -70.98
N GLU A 210 60.71 -58.79 -69.64
CA GLU A 210 60.54 -57.54 -68.89
C GLU A 210 61.90 -56.97 -68.49
N LEU A 211 62.07 -55.68 -68.73
CA LEU A 211 63.24 -54.90 -68.36
C LEU A 211 62.83 -53.83 -67.35
N LEU A 212 63.57 -53.74 -66.25
CA LEU A 212 63.50 -52.65 -65.30
C LEU A 212 64.22 -51.42 -65.87
N ILE A 213 63.49 -50.31 -65.92
CA ILE A 213 63.99 -48.99 -66.28
C ILE A 213 64.12 -48.21 -64.98
N ASP A 214 65.36 -47.98 -64.57
CA ASP A 214 65.71 -47.18 -63.40
C ASP A 214 66.71 -46.11 -63.83
N HIS A 215 66.39 -44.84 -63.56
CA HIS A 215 67.21 -43.71 -63.99
C HIS A 215 68.37 -43.41 -63.03
N ASP A 216 68.44 -44.05 -61.87
CA ASP A 216 69.42 -43.76 -60.82
C ASP A 216 70.34 -44.97 -60.48
N ALA A 217 70.39 -46.01 -61.33
CA ALA A 217 71.35 -47.11 -61.15
C ALA A 217 72.80 -46.64 -61.45
N PRO A 218 73.79 -46.99 -60.59
CA PRO A 218 75.15 -46.46 -60.67
C PRO A 218 75.93 -46.91 -61.90
#